data_AF-A0A2H1JLS7-F1
#
_entry.id   AF-A0A2H1JLS7-F1
#
_cell.length_a   1.000
_cell.length_b   1.000
_cell.length_c   1.000
_cell.angle_alpha   90.00
_cell.angle_beta   90.00
_cell.angle_gamma   90.00
#
_symmetry.space_group_name_H-M   'P 1'
#
loop_
_entity.id
_entity.type
_entity.pdbx_description
1 polymer ?
#
loop_
_entity_poly.entity_id
_entity_poly.type
_entity_poly.pdbx_seq_one_letter_code
_entity_poly.pdbx_strand_id
1 'polypeptide(L)'
;MTDQPEHDTDLSNESTAAEMETPPAGTEEYFGAAYPAAQRYAEHLATTGTEWGLIGPREVDRLWTRHILNCAVVAEHINENDVVGDVGSGAGLPGIPIALMRPEAKIVLIEPMERRVEWLNMVVDDLGLKNVRIVRARVEELVDEEMFTVITARAVKAMTTLIEWTREVISPGGRILALKGASVEGELVKAKKMIKRYRLSQPQIHVVDGGGILEVPSRVVEIVKK
;
A
#
# COMPACT_ATOMS: atom_id res chain seq x y z
N MET A 1 -64.07 21.35 2.13
CA MET A 1 -63.38 22.47 1.47
C MET A 1 -62.27 22.90 2.41
N THR A 2 -61.11 22.24 2.30
CA THR A 2 -59.87 22.74 1.63
C THR A 2 -59.27 23.89 2.45
N ASP A 3 -58.02 23.91 2.88
CA ASP A 3 -56.81 23.19 2.46
C ASP A 3 -55.77 23.34 3.60
N GLN A 4 -54.94 22.34 3.84
CA GLN A 4 -53.65 22.55 4.51
C GLN A 4 -52.67 23.11 3.49
N PRO A 5 -51.72 23.98 3.86
CA PRO A 5 -50.44 24.02 3.20
C PRO A 5 -49.42 23.28 4.06
N GLU A 6 -49.07 22.09 3.57
CA GLU A 6 -47.77 21.47 3.81
C GLU A 6 -46.69 22.43 3.31
N HIS A 7 -45.76 22.83 4.19
CA HIS A 7 -44.50 23.40 3.74
C HIS A 7 -43.41 22.38 4.03
N ASP A 8 -43.29 21.48 3.06
CA ASP A 8 -42.16 20.62 2.84
C ASP A 8 -40.99 21.53 2.41
N THR A 9 -40.05 21.79 3.31
CA THR A 9 -38.76 22.38 2.95
C THR A 9 -37.74 21.27 2.91
N ASP A 10 -37.64 20.73 1.69
CA ASP A 10 -36.55 20.00 1.08
C ASP A 10 -35.20 20.22 1.80
N LEU A 11 -34.81 19.25 2.62
CA LEU A 11 -33.44 19.10 3.09
C LEU A 11 -32.65 18.47 1.94
N SER A 12 -32.26 19.29 0.97
CA SER A 12 -31.22 18.95 0.01
C SER A 12 -29.92 18.74 0.78
N ASN A 13 -29.69 17.50 1.21
CA ASN A 13 -28.41 17.04 1.71
C ASN A 13 -27.46 16.96 0.51
N GLU A 14 -26.92 18.11 0.10
CA GLU A 14 -25.77 18.18 -0.78
C GLU A 14 -24.60 17.52 -0.04
N SER A 15 -24.50 16.20 -0.22
CA SER A 15 -23.26 15.46 0.00
C SER A 15 -22.22 16.08 -0.92
N THR A 16 -21.43 17.02 -0.40
CA THR A 16 -20.19 17.45 -1.04
C THR A 16 -19.31 16.20 -1.14
N ALA A 17 -19.35 15.54 -2.30
CA ALA A 17 -18.36 14.52 -2.63
C ALA A 17 -17.00 15.20 -2.45
N ALA A 18 -16.18 14.69 -1.54
CA ALA A 18 -14.85 15.24 -1.31
C ALA A 18 -14.10 15.19 -2.65
N GLU A 19 -13.71 16.36 -3.16
CA GLU A 19 -12.91 16.44 -4.38
C GLU A 19 -11.56 15.76 -4.13
N MET A 20 -11.14 14.91 -5.08
CA MET A 20 -9.86 14.22 -5.02
C MET A 20 -8.71 15.23 -5.02
N GLU A 21 -7.70 14.99 -4.18
CA GLU A 21 -6.48 15.78 -4.15
C GLU A 21 -5.90 15.96 -5.55
N THR A 22 -5.51 17.18 -5.91
CA THR A 22 -4.71 17.39 -7.12
C THR A 22 -3.29 16.87 -6.86
N PRO A 23 -2.70 16.05 -7.74
CA PRO A 23 -1.35 15.54 -7.53
C PRO A 23 -0.35 16.69 -7.31
N PRO A 24 0.55 16.59 -6.31
CA PRO A 24 1.59 17.59 -6.07
C PRO A 24 2.45 17.87 -7.31
N ALA A 25 3.01 19.07 -7.38
CA ALA A 25 3.96 19.42 -8.43
C ALA A 25 5.14 18.42 -8.46
N GLY A 26 5.56 17.99 -9.66
CA GLY A 26 6.61 16.98 -9.85
C GLY A 26 6.12 15.53 -9.81
N THR A 27 4.84 15.25 -9.50
CA THR A 27 4.31 13.88 -9.48
C THR A 27 4.45 13.19 -10.85
N GLU A 28 4.20 13.92 -11.93
CA GLU A 28 4.34 13.39 -13.29
C GLU A 28 5.79 13.00 -13.61
N GLU A 29 6.75 13.86 -13.27
CA GLU A 29 8.18 13.57 -13.44
C GLU A 29 8.60 12.37 -12.57
N TYR A 30 8.10 12.30 -11.33
CA TYR A 30 8.42 11.22 -10.40
C TYR A 30 7.97 9.85 -10.91
N PHE A 31 6.75 9.74 -11.44
CA PHE A 31 6.24 8.49 -12.02
C PHE A 31 6.73 8.25 -13.46
N GLY A 32 7.18 9.29 -14.16
CA GLY A 32 7.61 9.23 -15.55
C GLY A 32 6.55 8.57 -16.44
N ALA A 33 6.95 7.54 -17.19
CA ALA A 33 6.05 6.81 -18.09
C ALA A 33 4.86 6.12 -17.38
N ALA A 34 4.95 5.88 -16.07
CA ALA A 34 3.87 5.27 -15.30
C ALA A 34 2.80 6.28 -14.83
N TYR A 35 3.02 7.59 -15.04
CA TYR A 35 2.12 8.63 -14.51
C TYR A 35 0.65 8.47 -14.96
N PRO A 36 0.32 8.19 -16.24
CA PRO A 36 -1.07 7.99 -16.65
C PRO A 36 -1.75 6.83 -15.89
N ALA A 37 -1.02 5.73 -15.66
CA ALA A 37 -1.54 4.60 -14.88
C ALA A 37 -1.65 4.94 -13.38
N ALA A 38 -0.74 5.75 -12.84
CA ALA A 38 -0.84 6.26 -11.47
C ALA A 38 -2.08 7.17 -11.29
N GLN A 39 -2.39 8.03 -12.27
CA GLN A 39 -3.61 8.84 -12.26
C GLN A 39 -4.86 7.97 -12.31
N ARG A 40 -4.87 6.98 -13.20
CA ARG A 40 -5.97 6.03 -13.29
C ARG A 40 -6.17 5.24 -11.99
N TYR A 41 -5.09 4.86 -11.32
CA TYR A 41 -5.16 4.22 -10.02
C TYR A 41 -5.72 5.16 -8.93
N ALA A 42 -5.37 6.45 -8.95
CA ALA A 42 -5.96 7.45 -8.06
C ALA A 42 -7.47 7.56 -8.26
N GLU A 43 -7.95 7.56 -9.50
CA GLU A 43 -9.38 7.56 -9.83
C GLU A 43 -10.08 6.33 -9.25
N HIS A 44 -9.50 5.13 -9.40
CA HIS A 44 -10.04 3.91 -8.78
C HIS A 44 -10.15 4.03 -7.28
N LEU A 45 -9.09 4.49 -6.61
CA LEU A 45 -9.10 4.66 -5.14
C LEU A 45 -10.16 5.68 -4.70
N ALA A 46 -10.31 6.79 -5.43
CA ALA A 46 -11.28 7.85 -5.12
C ALA A 46 -12.73 7.41 -5.35
N THR A 47 -12.97 6.56 -6.36
CA THR A 47 -14.30 6.10 -6.77
C THR A 47 -14.61 4.71 -6.21
N THR A 48 -14.34 3.65 -6.97
CA THR A 48 -14.66 2.26 -6.61
C THR A 48 -14.01 1.83 -5.30
N GLY A 49 -12.81 2.33 -4.98
CA GLY A 49 -12.12 2.10 -3.71
C GLY A 49 -12.90 2.66 -2.51
N THR A 50 -13.53 3.83 -2.67
CA THR A 50 -14.41 4.41 -1.65
C THR A 50 -15.72 3.64 -1.55
N GLU A 51 -16.36 3.33 -2.69
CA GLU A 51 -17.60 2.55 -2.74
C GLU A 51 -17.45 1.14 -2.11
N TRP A 52 -16.29 0.53 -2.28
CA TRP A 52 -15.98 -0.80 -1.76
C TRP A 52 -15.43 -0.76 -0.32
N GLY A 53 -15.26 0.42 0.27
CA GLY A 53 -14.79 0.61 1.65
C GLY A 53 -13.30 0.29 1.85
N LEU A 54 -12.49 0.39 0.79
CA LEU A 54 -11.04 0.20 0.82
C LEU A 54 -10.30 1.49 1.22
N ILE A 55 -10.83 2.63 0.80
CA ILE A 55 -10.39 3.97 1.17
C ILE A 55 -11.56 4.72 1.80
N GLY A 56 -11.29 5.49 2.86
CA GLY A 56 -12.31 6.33 3.47
C GLY A 56 -12.55 7.60 2.65
N PRO A 57 -13.78 8.13 2.58
CA PRO A 57 -14.07 9.37 1.84
C PRO A 57 -13.19 10.57 2.27
N ARG A 58 -12.80 10.59 3.55
CA ARG A 58 -11.91 11.60 4.15
C ARG A 58 -10.43 11.41 3.84
N GLU A 59 -10.06 10.37 3.09
CA GLU A 59 -8.70 10.19 2.60
C GLU A 59 -8.55 10.62 1.13
N VAL A 60 -9.65 10.86 0.43
CA VAL A 60 -9.68 11.22 -1.00
C VAL A 60 -9.07 12.61 -1.23
N ASP A 61 -9.25 13.53 -0.28
CA ASP A 61 -8.68 14.89 -0.28
C ASP A 61 -7.16 14.95 -0.02
N ARG A 62 -6.55 13.81 0.31
CA ARG A 62 -5.11 13.65 0.56
C ARG A 62 -4.53 12.39 -0.10
N LEU A 63 -5.20 11.93 -1.16
CA LEU A 63 -4.97 10.61 -1.74
C LEU A 63 -3.56 10.46 -2.32
N TRP A 64 -3.06 11.48 -3.02
CA TRP A 64 -1.75 11.45 -3.64
C TRP A 64 -0.66 11.46 -2.60
N THR A 65 -0.69 12.45 -1.71
CA THR A 65 0.37 12.65 -0.71
C THR A 65 0.37 11.54 0.34
N ARG A 66 -0.81 11.17 0.87
CA ARG A 66 -0.92 10.23 1.99
C ARG A 66 -0.92 8.78 1.56
N HIS A 67 -1.34 8.46 0.33
CA HIS A 67 -1.47 7.09 -0.13
C HIS A 67 -0.50 6.75 -1.24
N ILE A 68 -0.64 7.38 -2.40
CA ILE A 68 0.04 6.96 -3.62
C ILE A 68 1.54 7.24 -3.54
N LEU A 69 1.95 8.50 -3.35
CA LEU A 69 3.36 8.90 -3.26
C LEU A 69 4.04 8.30 -2.02
N ASN A 70 3.35 8.31 -0.86
CA ASN A 70 3.83 7.68 0.37
C ASN A 70 4.19 6.20 0.18
N CYS A 71 3.47 5.48 -0.69
CA CYS A 71 3.76 4.10 -1.04
C CYS A 71 4.80 3.98 -2.16
N ALA A 72 4.78 4.87 -3.16
CA ALA A 72 5.69 4.84 -4.29
C ALA A 72 7.16 4.98 -3.88
N VAL A 73 7.47 5.77 -2.84
CA VAL A 73 8.86 5.93 -2.34
C VAL A 73 9.51 4.63 -1.85
N VAL A 74 8.72 3.59 -1.54
CA VAL A 74 9.28 2.27 -1.22
C VAL A 74 9.98 1.64 -2.42
N ALA A 75 9.52 1.96 -3.64
CA ALA A 75 10.10 1.46 -4.88
C ALA A 75 11.59 1.80 -5.03
N GLU A 76 12.06 2.89 -4.42
CA GLU A 76 13.49 3.26 -4.39
C GLU A 76 14.39 2.17 -3.77
N HIS A 77 13.80 1.31 -2.93
CA HIS A 77 14.50 0.22 -2.26
C HIS A 77 14.26 -1.13 -2.94
N ILE A 78 13.51 -1.17 -4.06
CA ILE A 78 13.18 -2.37 -4.82
C ILE A 78 14.08 -2.48 -6.04
N ASN A 79 14.72 -3.63 -6.21
CA ASN A 79 15.56 -3.94 -7.35
C ASN A 79 14.76 -4.59 -8.48
N GLU A 80 15.26 -4.52 -9.71
CA GLU A 80 14.58 -5.07 -10.90
C GLU A 80 14.26 -6.57 -10.80
N ASN A 81 15.12 -7.37 -10.17
CA ASN A 81 14.92 -8.82 -10.04
C ASN A 81 14.18 -9.23 -8.76
N ASP A 82 13.68 -8.27 -7.96
CA ASP A 82 13.01 -8.61 -6.72
C ASP A 82 11.66 -9.30 -6.98
N VAL A 83 11.37 -10.29 -6.13
CA VAL A 83 10.03 -10.88 -6.00
C VAL A 83 9.46 -10.35 -4.68
N VAL A 84 8.52 -9.42 -4.80
CA VAL A 84 7.94 -8.65 -3.70
C VAL A 84 6.62 -9.27 -3.28
N GLY A 85 6.52 -9.73 -2.04
CA GLY A 85 5.26 -10.09 -1.39
C GLY A 85 4.69 -8.92 -0.61
N ASP A 86 3.58 -8.36 -1.05
CA ASP A 86 2.85 -7.31 -0.33
C ASP A 86 1.78 -7.94 0.58
N VAL A 87 2.01 -7.90 1.89
CA VAL A 87 1.20 -8.63 2.88
C VAL A 87 0.05 -7.76 3.37
N GLY A 88 -1.18 -8.22 3.11
CA GLY A 88 -2.39 -7.48 3.45
C GLY A 88 -2.60 -6.30 2.52
N SER A 89 -2.47 -6.53 1.20
CA SER A 89 -2.45 -5.48 0.19
C SER A 89 -3.65 -4.53 0.23
N GLY A 90 -4.81 -4.97 0.71
CA GLY A 90 -5.99 -4.09 0.86
C GLY A 90 -6.38 -3.46 -0.47
N ALA A 91 -6.21 -2.14 -0.55
CA ALA A 91 -6.43 -1.36 -1.79
C ALA A 91 -5.25 -1.41 -2.78
N GLY A 92 -4.29 -2.32 -2.57
CA GLY A 92 -3.06 -2.44 -3.36
C GLY A 92 -1.94 -1.53 -2.88
N LEU A 93 -1.94 -1.13 -1.61
CA LEU A 93 -0.96 -0.20 -1.04
C LEU A 93 -0.03 -0.93 -0.07
N PRO A 94 1.30 -0.97 -0.28
CA PRO A 94 2.07 -0.26 -1.31
C PRO A 94 2.28 -1.00 -2.64
N GLY A 95 1.79 -2.23 -2.81
CA GLY A 95 2.17 -3.08 -3.93
C GLY A 95 1.92 -2.50 -5.34
N ILE A 96 0.78 -1.87 -5.61
CA ILE A 96 0.47 -1.27 -6.91
C ILE A 96 1.38 -0.06 -7.22
N PRO A 97 1.56 0.92 -6.31
CA PRO A 97 2.56 1.98 -6.51
C PRO A 97 3.97 1.44 -6.80
N ILE A 98 4.40 0.37 -6.12
CA ILE A 98 5.68 -0.26 -6.39
C ILE A 98 5.70 -0.88 -7.79
N ALA A 99 4.65 -1.60 -8.19
CA ALA A 99 4.55 -2.25 -9.50
C ALA A 99 4.67 -1.25 -10.65
N LEU A 100 4.03 -0.08 -10.50
CA LEU A 100 4.09 1.03 -11.46
C LEU A 100 5.53 1.57 -11.61
N MET A 101 6.22 1.76 -10.48
CA MET A 101 7.58 2.33 -10.44
C MET A 101 8.68 1.32 -10.80
N ARG A 102 8.39 0.02 -10.72
CA ARG A 102 9.35 -1.08 -10.96
C ARG A 102 8.72 -2.15 -11.86
N PRO A 103 8.58 -1.85 -13.17
CA PRO A 103 7.93 -2.77 -14.11
C PRO A 103 8.65 -4.13 -14.25
N GLU A 104 9.95 -4.18 -13.97
CA GLU A 104 10.75 -5.42 -14.02
C GLU A 104 10.59 -6.31 -12.77
N ALA A 105 10.27 -5.70 -11.62
CA ALA A 105 10.10 -6.44 -10.38
C ALA A 105 8.77 -7.19 -10.39
N LYS A 106 8.76 -8.41 -9.82
CA LYS A 106 7.53 -9.21 -9.70
C LYS A 106 6.83 -8.87 -8.40
N ILE A 107 5.58 -8.43 -8.49
CA ILE A 107 4.79 -8.03 -7.32
C ILE A 107 3.67 -9.06 -7.10
N VAL A 108 3.61 -9.58 -5.88
CA VAL A 108 2.58 -10.52 -5.43
C VAL A 108 1.76 -9.84 -4.35
N LEU A 109 0.51 -9.51 -4.67
CA LEU A 109 -0.45 -8.91 -3.73
C LEU A 109 -1.14 -10.02 -2.95
N ILE A 110 -0.91 -10.08 -1.63
CA ILE A 110 -1.43 -11.15 -0.76
C ILE A 110 -2.57 -10.58 0.07
N GLU A 111 -3.80 -11.00 -0.23
CA GLU A 111 -5.01 -10.48 0.41
C GLU A 111 -6.03 -11.60 0.65
N PRO A 112 -6.40 -11.91 1.91
CA PRO A 112 -7.31 -13.02 2.21
C PRO A 112 -8.78 -12.72 1.87
N MET A 113 -9.20 -11.45 1.80
CA MET A 113 -10.60 -11.08 1.62
C MET A 113 -11.01 -11.09 0.14
N GLU A 114 -11.92 -12.00 -0.22
CA GLU A 114 -12.44 -12.18 -1.59
C GLU A 114 -12.87 -10.89 -2.26
N ARG A 115 -13.73 -10.10 -1.61
CA ARG A 115 -14.21 -8.81 -2.13
C ARG A 115 -13.06 -7.84 -2.44
N ARG A 116 -11.95 -7.89 -1.70
CA ARG A 116 -10.79 -7.03 -1.98
C ARG A 116 -9.95 -7.59 -3.13
N VAL A 117 -9.82 -8.91 -3.21
CA VAL A 117 -9.18 -9.59 -4.34
C VAL A 117 -9.92 -9.30 -5.65
N GLU A 118 -11.25 -9.34 -5.67
CA GLU A 118 -12.06 -8.98 -6.83
C GLU A 118 -11.78 -7.54 -7.30
N TRP A 119 -11.78 -6.58 -6.36
CA TRP A 119 -11.44 -5.19 -6.67
C TRP A 119 -10.01 -5.04 -7.19
N LEU A 120 -9.04 -5.73 -6.56
CA LEU A 120 -7.65 -5.72 -7.01
C LEU A 120 -7.50 -6.26 -8.43
N ASN A 121 -8.20 -7.34 -8.79
CA ASN A 121 -8.17 -7.89 -10.15
C ASN A 121 -8.69 -6.87 -11.16
N MET A 122 -9.85 -6.25 -10.89
CA MET A 122 -10.40 -5.20 -11.75
C MET A 122 -9.40 -4.05 -11.96
N VAL A 123 -8.74 -3.59 -10.90
CA VAL A 123 -7.77 -2.49 -10.98
C VAL A 123 -6.51 -2.92 -11.72
N VAL A 124 -5.94 -4.08 -11.41
CA VAL A 124 -4.74 -4.62 -12.08
C VAL A 124 -4.99 -4.81 -13.59
N ASP A 125 -6.17 -5.30 -13.96
CA ASP A 125 -6.58 -5.48 -15.35
C ASP A 125 -6.75 -4.14 -16.08
N ASP A 126 -7.44 -3.17 -15.48
CA ASP A 126 -7.66 -1.83 -16.06
C ASP A 126 -6.35 -1.05 -16.23
N LEU A 127 -5.42 -1.17 -15.26
CA LEU A 127 -4.08 -0.58 -15.35
C LEU A 127 -3.13 -1.35 -16.28
N GLY A 128 -3.50 -2.55 -16.72
CA GLY A 128 -2.70 -3.39 -17.61
C GLY A 128 -1.41 -3.92 -16.98
N LEU A 129 -1.34 -4.03 -15.64
CA LEU A 129 -0.12 -4.41 -14.92
C LEU A 129 0.22 -5.88 -15.15
N LYS A 130 1.32 -6.16 -15.88
CA LYS A 130 1.76 -7.52 -16.22
C LYS A 130 2.72 -8.13 -15.20
N ASN A 131 3.33 -7.29 -14.38
CA ASN A 131 4.26 -7.68 -13.32
C ASN A 131 3.57 -7.90 -11.96
N VAL A 132 2.23 -7.84 -11.92
CA VAL A 132 1.44 -8.06 -10.71
C VAL A 132 0.70 -9.39 -10.78
N ARG A 133 0.74 -10.15 -9.68
CA ARG A 133 -0.13 -11.31 -9.44
C ARG A 133 -0.84 -11.12 -8.11
N ILE A 134 -2.12 -11.49 -8.04
CA ILE A 134 -2.90 -11.44 -6.81
C ILE A 134 -3.10 -12.86 -6.28
N VAL A 135 -2.90 -13.04 -4.98
CA VAL A 135 -3.07 -14.31 -4.28
C VAL A 135 -4.07 -14.14 -3.15
N ARG A 136 -5.19 -14.87 -3.24
CA ARG A 136 -6.19 -14.93 -2.17
C ARG A 136 -5.74 -15.91 -1.09
N ALA A 137 -4.96 -15.42 -0.15
CA ALA A 137 -4.46 -16.21 0.96
C ALA A 137 -4.09 -15.32 2.14
N ARG A 138 -3.89 -15.93 3.31
CA ARG A 138 -3.00 -15.35 4.32
C ARG A 138 -1.56 -15.69 3.97
N VAL A 139 -0.61 -14.82 4.31
CA VAL A 139 0.79 -15.05 3.95
C VAL A 139 1.36 -16.33 4.60
N GLU A 140 0.86 -16.70 5.77
CA GLU A 140 1.24 -17.95 6.46
C GLU A 140 0.78 -19.22 5.72
N GLU A 141 -0.20 -19.11 4.80
CA GLU A 141 -0.68 -20.22 3.98
C GLU A 141 0.22 -20.45 2.75
N LEU A 142 1.13 -19.51 2.45
CA LEU A 142 2.06 -19.60 1.31
C LEU A 142 3.39 -20.25 1.66
N VAL A 143 3.52 -20.77 2.88
CA VAL A 143 4.69 -21.53 3.31
C VAL A 143 4.85 -22.75 2.41
N ASP A 144 6.08 -23.01 1.97
CA ASP A 144 6.46 -24.05 1.00
C ASP A 144 5.96 -23.83 -0.45
N GLU A 145 5.10 -22.83 -0.70
CA GLU A 145 4.62 -22.50 -2.05
C GLU A 145 5.37 -21.31 -2.67
N GLU A 146 5.69 -20.30 -1.86
CA GLU A 146 6.25 -19.03 -2.31
C GLU A 146 7.45 -18.60 -1.46
N MET A 147 8.42 -17.98 -2.11
CA MET A 147 9.56 -17.34 -1.45
C MET A 147 9.77 -15.95 -2.02
N PHE A 148 9.87 -14.96 -1.14
CA PHE A 148 9.98 -13.55 -1.51
C PHE A 148 11.39 -13.03 -1.20
N THR A 149 11.97 -12.27 -2.13
CA THR A 149 13.22 -11.53 -1.86
C THR A 149 12.93 -10.25 -1.10
N VAL A 150 11.72 -9.71 -1.24
CA VAL A 150 11.23 -8.58 -0.47
C VAL A 150 9.84 -8.87 0.08
N ILE A 151 9.63 -8.62 1.37
CA ILE A 151 8.31 -8.53 1.97
C ILE A 151 8.02 -7.06 2.23
N THR A 152 6.88 -6.56 1.76
CA THR A 152 6.40 -5.23 2.11
C THR A 152 5.03 -5.30 2.76
N ALA A 153 4.72 -4.26 3.52
CA ALA A 153 3.40 -4.07 4.09
C ALA A 153 3.20 -2.62 4.52
N ARG A 154 1.95 -2.16 4.42
CA ARG A 154 1.47 -0.92 5.04
C ARG A 154 0.39 -1.26 6.05
N ALA A 155 0.27 -0.44 7.10
CA ALA A 155 -0.80 -0.53 8.09
C ALA A 155 -0.89 -1.87 8.87
N VAL A 156 0.17 -2.69 8.89
CA VAL A 156 0.22 -3.87 9.78
C VAL A 156 0.42 -3.44 11.22
N LYS A 157 -0.46 -3.94 12.10
CA LYS A 157 -0.60 -3.56 13.52
C LYS A 157 0.70 -3.50 14.32
N ALA A 158 1.66 -4.39 14.05
CA ALA A 158 2.94 -4.42 14.76
C ALA A 158 4.04 -5.09 13.93
N MET A 159 5.29 -4.63 14.06
CA MET A 159 6.45 -5.31 13.48
C MET A 159 6.60 -6.76 13.95
N THR A 160 6.24 -7.08 15.20
CA THR A 160 6.25 -8.46 15.70
C THR A 160 5.34 -9.36 14.89
N THR A 161 4.14 -8.89 14.56
CA THR A 161 3.16 -9.64 13.77
C THR A 161 3.66 -9.89 12.36
N LEU A 162 4.16 -8.85 11.69
CA LEU A 162 4.69 -8.98 10.34
C LEU A 162 5.84 -9.98 10.29
N ILE A 163 6.80 -9.88 11.21
CA ILE A 163 7.93 -10.81 11.29
C ILE A 163 7.45 -12.24 11.54
N GLU A 164 6.48 -12.44 12.42
CA GLU A 164 5.95 -13.78 12.71
C GLU A 164 5.32 -14.42 11.48
N TRP A 165 4.50 -13.65 10.76
CA TRP A 165 3.77 -14.12 9.59
C TRP A 165 4.69 -14.45 8.41
N THR A 166 5.78 -13.71 8.24
CA THR A 166 6.59 -13.80 7.01
C THR A 166 7.92 -14.52 7.17
N ARG A 167 8.28 -14.95 8.38
CA ARG A 167 9.61 -15.56 8.66
C ARG A 167 9.92 -16.78 7.78
N GLU A 168 8.92 -17.54 7.39
CA GLU A 168 9.08 -18.78 6.61
C GLU A 168 9.07 -18.50 5.09
N VAL A 169 8.39 -17.44 4.63
CA VAL A 169 8.27 -17.11 3.20
C VAL A 169 9.28 -16.07 2.71
N ILE A 170 10.04 -15.45 3.60
CA ILE A 170 11.13 -14.55 3.21
C ILE A 170 12.42 -15.34 2.94
N SER A 171 13.05 -15.07 1.79
CA SER A 171 14.27 -15.74 1.34
C SER A 171 15.47 -15.45 2.26
N PRO A 172 16.46 -16.34 2.37
CA PRO A 172 17.77 -15.98 2.90
C PRO A 172 18.35 -14.78 2.13
N GLY A 173 18.84 -13.76 2.85
CA GLY A 173 19.25 -12.48 2.27
C GLY A 173 18.09 -11.55 1.87
N GLY A 174 16.84 -12.01 1.98
CA GLY A 174 15.66 -11.22 1.70
C GLY A 174 15.41 -10.13 2.72
N ARG A 175 14.59 -9.14 2.34
CA ARG A 175 14.39 -7.89 3.07
C ARG A 175 12.92 -7.68 3.42
N ILE A 176 12.64 -7.28 4.66
CA ILE A 176 11.35 -6.72 5.05
C ILE A 176 11.44 -5.21 4.89
N LEU A 177 10.59 -4.61 4.05
CA LEU A 177 10.46 -3.18 3.81
C LEU A 177 9.05 -2.71 4.23
N ALA A 178 8.90 -2.31 5.49
CA ALA A 178 7.59 -1.96 6.04
C ALA A 178 7.43 -0.44 6.18
N LEU A 179 6.33 0.12 5.65
CA LEU A 179 6.00 1.52 5.92
C LEU A 179 5.46 1.66 7.34
N LYS A 180 6.08 2.54 8.11
CA LYS A 180 5.70 2.78 9.50
C LYS A 180 5.51 4.26 9.82
N GLY A 181 4.70 4.51 10.85
CA GLY A 181 4.46 5.84 11.39
C GLY A 181 5.53 6.25 12.41
N ALA A 182 5.27 7.36 13.09
CA ALA A 182 6.18 7.93 14.09
C ALA A 182 6.39 7.06 15.35
N SER A 183 5.63 5.98 15.53
CA SER A 183 5.74 5.07 16.68
C SER A 183 6.70 3.89 16.45
N VAL A 184 7.44 3.90 15.34
CA VAL A 184 8.19 2.74 14.85
C VAL A 184 9.27 2.27 15.83
N GLU A 185 9.96 3.18 16.50
CA GLU A 185 11.03 2.88 17.44
C GLU A 185 10.50 2.01 18.60
N GLY A 186 9.31 2.36 19.11
CA GLY A 186 8.63 1.58 20.14
C GLY A 186 8.21 0.18 19.67
N GLU A 187 7.82 0.03 18.40
CA GLU A 187 7.52 -1.29 17.82
C GLU A 187 8.78 -2.16 17.68
N LEU A 188 9.91 -1.56 17.29
CA LEU A 188 11.18 -2.27 17.12
C LEU A 188 11.76 -2.75 18.46
N VAL A 189 11.60 -1.97 19.52
CA VAL A 189 11.97 -2.40 20.89
C VAL A 189 11.21 -3.68 21.27
N LYS A 190 9.91 -3.74 20.99
CA LYS A 190 9.08 -4.93 21.26
C LYS A 190 9.50 -6.12 20.38
N ALA A 191 9.93 -5.87 19.14
CA ALA A 191 10.36 -6.90 18.20
C ALA A 191 11.77 -7.45 18.44
N LYS A 192 12.60 -6.81 19.30
CA LYS A 192 14.02 -7.16 19.50
C LYS A 192 14.28 -8.64 19.77
N LYS A 193 13.44 -9.30 20.59
CA LYS A 193 13.58 -10.73 20.89
C LYS A 193 13.35 -11.60 19.65
N MET A 194 12.36 -11.25 18.83
CA MET A 194 12.01 -11.99 17.61
C MET A 194 13.06 -11.77 16.51
N ILE A 195 13.52 -10.53 16.34
CA ILE A 195 14.61 -10.19 15.42
C ILE A 195 15.83 -11.08 15.71
N LYS A 196 16.23 -11.22 16.98
CA LYS A 196 17.32 -12.12 17.38
C LYS A 196 16.98 -13.60 17.12
N ARG A 197 15.78 -14.04 17.49
CA ARG A 197 15.34 -15.45 17.36
C ARG A 197 15.36 -15.91 15.90
N TYR A 198 14.86 -15.10 14.98
CA TYR A 198 14.75 -15.43 13.56
C TYR A 198 15.94 -14.94 12.73
N ARG A 199 17.08 -14.67 13.39
CA ARG A 199 18.35 -14.29 12.74
C ARG A 199 18.21 -13.11 11.77
N LEU A 200 17.40 -12.13 12.15
CA LEU A 200 17.23 -10.92 11.37
C LEU A 200 18.33 -9.89 11.69
N SER A 201 18.62 -8.98 10.75
CA SER A 201 19.53 -7.86 10.97
C SER A 201 19.01 -6.88 12.02
N GLN A 202 19.88 -5.98 12.48
CA GLN A 202 19.36 -4.82 13.19
C GLN A 202 18.49 -4.01 12.22
N PRO A 203 17.30 -3.54 12.67
CA PRO A 203 16.44 -2.72 11.83
C PRO A 203 17.12 -1.41 11.46
N GLN A 204 16.99 -1.02 10.20
CA GLN A 204 17.32 0.32 9.71
C GLN A 204 16.02 1.08 9.45
N ILE A 205 16.00 2.37 9.78
CA ILE A 205 14.86 3.25 9.49
C ILE A 205 15.33 4.24 8.44
N HIS A 206 14.78 4.11 7.23
CA HIS A 206 15.02 5.04 6.13
C HIS A 206 13.94 6.10 6.16
N VAL A 207 14.37 7.36 6.21
CA VAL A 207 13.48 8.51 6.06
C VAL A 207 13.56 8.92 4.60
N VAL A 208 12.49 8.65 3.85
CA VAL A 208 12.42 8.83 2.40
C VAL A 208 11.39 9.89 2.04
N ASP A 209 11.82 10.88 1.28
CA ASP A 209 11.00 12.00 0.80
C ASP A 209 10.73 11.94 -0.71
N GLY A 210 11.21 10.90 -1.40
CA GLY A 210 11.05 10.74 -2.84
C GLY A 210 11.75 11.80 -3.67
N GLY A 211 12.93 12.27 -3.24
CA GLY A 211 13.62 13.37 -3.90
C GLY A 211 12.95 14.72 -3.65
N GLY A 212 12.26 14.86 -2.51
CA GLY A 212 11.53 16.06 -2.11
C GLY A 212 10.07 16.12 -2.58
N ILE A 213 9.54 15.11 -3.26
CA ILE A 213 8.12 15.06 -3.68
C ILE A 213 7.16 14.97 -2.49
N LEU A 214 7.61 14.37 -1.38
CA LEU A 214 6.88 14.31 -0.13
C LEU A 214 7.32 15.44 0.82
N GLU A 215 6.42 16.38 1.09
CA GLU A 215 6.63 17.39 2.13
C GLU A 215 6.84 16.76 3.51
N VAL A 216 6.10 15.69 3.80
CA VAL A 216 6.27 14.89 5.01
C VAL A 216 6.91 13.55 4.64
N PRO A 217 8.19 13.33 4.99
CA PRO A 217 8.88 12.10 4.64
C PRO A 217 8.23 10.86 5.25
N SER A 218 8.33 9.76 4.51
CA SER A 218 7.88 8.44 4.94
C SER A 218 8.99 7.72 5.70
N ARG A 219 8.63 6.82 6.63
CA ARG A 219 9.59 5.94 7.30
C ARG A 219 9.43 4.53 6.75
N VAL A 220 10.49 4.01 6.14
CA VAL A 220 10.58 2.63 5.69
C VAL A 220 11.53 1.89 6.62
N VAL A 221 11.01 0.88 7.31
CA VAL A 221 11.83 -0.01 8.12
C VAL A 221 12.38 -1.10 7.22
N GLU A 222 13.70 -1.25 7.22
CA GLU A 222 14.40 -2.36 6.56
C GLU A 222 14.95 -3.34 7.59
N ILE A 223 14.66 -4.63 7.38
CA ILE A 223 15.23 -5.75 8.16
C ILE A 223 15.60 -6.87 7.19
N VAL A 224 16.85 -7.35 7.26
CA VAL A 224 17.38 -8.41 6.38
C VAL A 224 17.36 -9.76 7.11
N LYS A 225 16.91 -10.83 6.44
CA LYS A 225 17.05 -12.22 6.92
C LYS A 225 18.46 -12.72 6.65
N LYS A 226 19.19 -13.11 7.71
CA LYS A 226 20.55 -13.63 7.61
C LYS A 226 20.61 -15.13 7.32
#